data_AF-A0A378JIT4-F1
#
_entry.id   AF-A0A378JIT4-F1
#
_cell.length_a   1.000
_cell.length_b   1.000
_cell.length_c   1.000
_cell.angle_alpha   90.00
_cell.angle_beta   90.00
_cell.angle_gamma   90.00
#
_symmetry.space_group_name_H-M   'P 1'
#
loop_
_entity.id
_entity.type
_entity.pdbx_description
1 polymer ?
#
loop_
_entity_poly.entity_id
_entity_poly.type
_entity_poly.pdbx_seq_one_letter_code
_entity_poly.pdbx_strand_id
1 'polypeptide(L)'
;MTVTTGLSGNELFCLAQKGFLPGNIVVGNSVHSLGIIGSVGSNLKAILGGELTQVTRLIEEGRETALKRMFKEAETHNASGITGVTSQLILHGSNLEFLSIGSVIKSNNSGLKLFSTSADGQELYAQLDAGYQPICFALGNVAYSMGVGRGIIGSIKTLRRGEITEYSNIFNDTRHLALKRIKAHALANHANAILGIQTTILPFSGVNEMLMIGTASKAPFLVGKGVDDVITSDMTNIEMWNMASLGYMPMQLLLGTSVYSLGLVGGITAAIKSFARGELTELSRLIYDARENSLGIINDAAKAIGADDVVGVKTYVYQLGNGLVEFLAIGTAVKKSSSVQPQSSQLPPQAIVVDKDTYYNLVSDYGLNVNINEGSKPINKNVSSSVGAVILLIVLFVFAIYHIIKAFFN
;
A
#
# COMPACT_ATOMS: atom_id res chain seq x y z
N MET A 1 33.96 11.04 10.79
CA MET A 1 33.46 9.76 11.33
C MET A 1 32.74 9.05 10.20
N THR A 2 33.01 7.76 9.98
CA THR A 2 32.34 6.96 8.95
C THR A 2 30.84 6.86 9.25
N VAL A 3 30.01 6.92 8.20
CA VAL A 3 28.55 6.85 8.30
C VAL A 3 28.08 5.54 7.68
N THR A 4 27.22 4.80 8.39
CA THR A 4 26.57 3.58 7.90
C THR A 4 25.14 3.93 7.51
N THR A 5 24.90 4.26 6.25
CA THR A 5 23.60 4.73 5.75
C THR A 5 22.88 3.65 4.95
N GLY A 6 21.55 3.65 4.98
CA GLY A 6 20.73 2.81 4.10
C GLY A 6 20.49 3.44 2.70
N LEU A 7 21.03 4.63 2.46
CA LEU A 7 20.86 5.39 1.22
C LEU A 7 21.78 4.88 0.11
N SER A 8 21.25 4.75 -1.09
CA SER A 8 22.02 4.46 -2.30
C SER A 8 22.85 5.66 -2.77
N GLY A 9 23.82 5.42 -3.65
CA GLY A 9 24.60 6.50 -4.26
C GLY A 9 23.74 7.50 -5.04
N ASN A 10 22.63 7.03 -5.65
CA ASN A 10 21.68 7.88 -6.37
C ASN A 10 20.88 8.76 -5.42
N GLU A 11 20.42 8.20 -4.29
CA GLU A 11 19.75 8.95 -3.23
C GLU A 11 20.68 10.02 -2.64
N LEU A 12 21.93 9.67 -2.32
CA LEU A 12 22.91 10.62 -1.77
C LEU A 12 23.19 11.77 -2.73
N PHE A 13 23.29 11.50 -4.03
CA PHE A 13 23.46 12.54 -5.04
C PHE A 13 22.27 13.51 -5.05
N CYS A 14 21.05 12.98 -5.03
CA CYS A 14 19.83 13.79 -5.01
C CYS A 14 19.75 14.64 -3.73
N LEU A 15 19.99 14.04 -2.57
CA LEU A 15 19.97 14.72 -1.28
C LEU A 15 21.04 15.81 -1.17
N ALA A 16 22.23 15.58 -1.71
CA ALA A 16 23.31 16.57 -1.75
C ALA A 16 22.91 17.83 -2.54
N GLN A 17 22.15 17.69 -3.62
CA GLN A 17 21.63 18.85 -4.38
C GLN A 17 20.63 19.69 -3.58
N LYS A 18 19.99 19.10 -2.55
CA LYS A 18 19.12 19.83 -1.60
C LYS A 18 19.83 20.21 -0.30
N GLY A 19 21.15 20.08 -0.25
CA GLY A 19 21.96 20.50 0.90
C GLY A 19 21.92 19.55 2.10
N PHE A 20 21.58 18.28 1.87
CA PHE A 20 21.59 17.24 2.89
C PHE A 20 22.85 16.38 2.81
N LEU A 21 23.37 16.03 3.97
CA LEU A 21 24.48 15.09 4.17
C LEU A 21 23.94 13.78 4.78
N PRO A 22 24.56 12.63 4.45
CA PRO A 22 24.14 11.35 5.03
C PRO A 22 24.39 11.26 6.53
N GLY A 23 23.51 10.55 7.21
CA GLY A 23 23.66 10.04 8.56
C GLY A 23 23.41 8.53 8.62
N ASN A 24 23.50 7.98 9.83
CA ASN A 24 23.35 6.55 10.04
C ASN A 24 21.92 6.07 9.78
N ILE A 25 21.79 4.80 9.41
CA ILE A 25 20.53 4.06 9.54
C ILE A 25 20.08 4.08 11.00
N VAL A 26 18.78 4.17 11.22
CA VAL A 26 18.13 4.14 12.54
C VAL A 26 17.01 3.14 12.54
N VAL A 27 16.80 2.48 13.67
CA VAL A 27 15.86 1.36 13.80
C VAL A 27 15.09 1.48 15.11
N GLY A 28 13.79 1.24 15.04
CA GLY A 28 12.96 1.08 16.22
C GLY A 28 12.11 -0.16 16.10
N ASN A 29 12.10 -0.98 17.14
CA ASN A 29 11.31 -2.19 17.19
C ASN A 29 10.35 -2.18 18.38
N SER A 30 9.20 -2.86 18.26
CA SER A 30 8.28 -3.15 19.36
C SER A 30 7.74 -4.55 19.20
N VAL A 31 7.78 -5.38 20.26
CA VAL A 31 7.35 -6.79 20.17
C VAL A 31 6.21 -7.04 21.15
N HIS A 32 5.11 -7.61 20.65
CA HIS A 32 3.92 -7.94 21.41
C HIS A 32 3.61 -9.43 21.26
N SER A 33 3.20 -10.11 22.34
CA SER A 33 2.80 -11.52 22.24
C SER A 33 1.41 -11.67 21.63
N LEU A 34 1.25 -12.61 20.70
CA LEU A 34 -0.03 -13.01 20.12
C LEU A 34 -1.00 -13.58 21.16
N GLY A 35 -0.52 -14.08 22.31
CA GLY A 35 -1.39 -14.55 23.39
C GLY A 35 -2.31 -13.44 23.93
N ILE A 36 -1.82 -12.19 23.93
CA ILE A 36 -2.59 -10.99 24.30
C ILE A 36 -3.63 -10.66 23.22
N ILE A 37 -3.34 -10.96 21.96
CA ILE A 37 -4.24 -10.76 20.82
C ILE A 37 -5.27 -11.89 20.73
N GLY A 38 -4.91 -13.13 21.10
CA GLY A 38 -5.78 -14.30 21.11
C GLY A 38 -6.89 -14.25 22.17
N SER A 39 -6.64 -13.61 23.32
CA SER A 39 -7.68 -13.35 24.34
C SER A 39 -8.69 -12.29 23.87
N VAL A 40 -8.28 -11.38 22.98
CA VAL A 40 -9.17 -10.46 22.25
C VAL A 40 -9.87 -11.18 21.07
N GLY A 41 -9.17 -12.13 20.44
CA GLY A 41 -9.58 -12.89 19.27
C GLY A 41 -10.71 -13.91 19.49
N SER A 42 -10.84 -14.48 20.70
CA SER A 42 -11.88 -15.47 21.02
C SER A 42 -13.30 -14.90 20.96
N ASN A 43 -13.48 -13.60 21.21
CA ASN A 43 -14.74 -12.87 21.01
C ASN A 43 -14.89 -12.24 19.62
N LEU A 44 -13.82 -12.18 18.83
CA LEU A 44 -13.76 -11.49 17.53
C LEU A 44 -14.43 -12.29 16.40
N LYS A 45 -14.54 -13.61 16.56
CA LYS A 45 -15.25 -14.51 15.62
C LYS A 45 -16.75 -14.20 15.47
N ALA A 46 -17.30 -13.34 16.35
CA ALA A 46 -18.71 -12.93 16.34
C ALA A 46 -18.97 -11.59 15.62
N ILE A 47 -17.94 -10.85 15.20
CA ILE A 47 -18.12 -9.52 14.57
C ILE A 47 -18.43 -9.68 13.08
N LEU A 48 -19.60 -9.17 12.67
CA LEU A 48 -20.08 -9.15 11.30
C LEU A 48 -19.41 -8.03 10.49
N GLY A 49 -18.19 -8.28 10.02
CA GLY A 49 -17.49 -7.40 9.09
C GLY A 49 -17.07 -6.04 9.68
N GLY A 50 -16.09 -5.39 9.03
CA GLY A 50 -15.63 -4.05 9.40
C GLY A 50 -14.53 -4.01 10.44
N GLU A 51 -14.29 -2.82 11.00
CA GLU A 51 -13.16 -2.55 11.87
C GLU A 51 -13.21 -3.33 13.20
N LEU A 52 -12.06 -3.88 13.57
CA LEU A 52 -11.76 -4.50 14.85
C LEU A 52 -10.98 -3.52 15.72
N THR A 53 -11.66 -2.54 16.31
CA THR A 53 -11.03 -1.35 16.93
C THR A 53 -9.97 -1.68 17.99
N GLN A 54 -10.17 -2.75 18.78
CA GLN A 54 -9.18 -3.19 19.77
C GLN A 54 -7.89 -3.70 19.12
N VAL A 55 -7.99 -4.43 18.01
CA VAL A 55 -6.84 -4.91 17.23
C VAL A 55 -6.17 -3.75 16.50
N THR A 56 -6.96 -2.85 15.91
CA THR A 56 -6.45 -1.61 15.30
C THR A 56 -5.57 -0.85 16.29
N ARG A 57 -6.08 -0.60 17.51
CA ARG A 57 -5.36 0.19 18.52
C ARG A 57 -4.07 -0.50 18.94
N LEU A 58 -4.08 -1.81 19.13
CA LEU A 58 -2.88 -2.56 19.48
C LEU A 58 -1.81 -2.43 18.40
N ILE A 59 -2.20 -2.54 17.12
CA ILE A 59 -1.30 -2.36 15.98
C ILE A 59 -0.76 -0.92 15.93
N GLU A 60 -1.65 0.06 16.14
CA GLU A 60 -1.30 1.48 16.16
C GLU A 60 -0.29 1.79 17.27
N GLU A 61 -0.54 1.36 18.51
CA GLU A 61 0.36 1.52 19.67
C GLU A 61 1.71 0.84 19.44
N GLY A 62 1.71 -0.35 18.81
CA GLY A 62 2.91 -1.08 18.46
C GLY A 62 3.79 -0.32 17.45
N ARG A 63 3.18 0.19 16.37
CA ARG A 63 3.86 1.02 15.36
C ARG A 63 4.35 2.33 15.94
N GLU A 64 3.54 3.00 16.75
CA GLU A 64 3.91 4.26 17.40
C GLU A 64 5.12 4.07 18.34
N THR A 65 5.15 2.97 19.10
CA THR A 65 6.27 2.63 19.99
C THR A 65 7.56 2.39 19.19
N ALA A 66 7.48 1.66 18.08
CA ALA A 66 8.60 1.44 17.18
C ALA A 66 9.13 2.77 16.60
N LEU A 67 8.24 3.64 16.10
CA LEU A 67 8.61 4.96 15.58
C LEU A 67 9.26 5.85 16.65
N LYS A 68 8.71 5.89 17.87
CA LYS A 68 9.29 6.64 19.00
C LYS A 68 10.72 6.21 19.30
N ARG A 69 11.01 4.90 19.26
CA ARG A 69 12.36 4.36 19.48
C ARG A 69 13.32 4.74 18.35
N MET A 70 12.87 4.63 17.09
CA MET A 70 13.64 5.07 15.92
C MET A 70 13.97 6.58 15.97
N PHE A 71 13.00 7.42 16.34
CA PHE A 71 13.23 8.86 16.52
C PHE A 71 14.20 9.14 17.66
N LYS A 72 14.12 8.38 18.76
CA LYS A 72 15.07 8.53 19.86
C LYS A 72 16.50 8.21 19.45
N GLU A 73 16.70 7.18 18.63
CA GLU A 73 18.00 6.87 18.05
C GLU A 73 18.49 7.98 17.11
N ALA A 74 17.60 8.51 16.26
CA ALA A 74 17.94 9.62 15.35
C ALA A 74 18.38 10.90 16.09
N GLU A 75 17.81 11.21 17.26
CA GLU A 75 18.28 12.31 18.12
C GLU A 75 19.75 12.14 18.51
N THR A 76 20.17 10.92 18.86
CA THR A 76 21.58 10.63 19.23
C THR A 76 22.55 10.85 18.06
N HIS A 77 22.04 10.82 16.83
CA HIS A 77 22.79 11.08 15.62
C HIS A 77 22.75 12.53 15.16
N ASN A 78 22.12 13.44 15.90
CA ASN A 78 21.89 14.85 15.52
C ASN A 78 21.21 14.93 14.14
N ALA A 79 20.14 14.16 13.94
CA ALA A 79 19.37 14.14 12.71
C ALA A 79 18.71 15.51 12.44
N SER A 80 18.71 15.93 11.18
CA SER A 80 17.83 17.01 10.69
C SER A 80 16.59 16.45 10.00
N GLY A 81 16.66 15.21 9.54
CA GLY A 81 15.51 14.46 9.04
C GLY A 81 15.80 12.96 8.99
N ILE A 82 14.75 12.18 8.76
CA ILE A 82 14.84 10.74 8.48
C ILE A 82 14.09 10.46 7.18
N THR A 83 14.77 9.88 6.21
CA THR A 83 14.21 9.56 4.88
C THR A 83 14.10 8.05 4.69
N GLY A 84 13.23 7.62 3.79
CA GLY A 84 12.97 6.21 3.51
C GLY A 84 12.36 5.48 4.70
N VAL A 85 11.54 6.17 5.50
CA VAL A 85 10.92 5.55 6.67
C VAL A 85 9.93 4.48 6.22
N THR A 86 10.15 3.25 6.69
CA THR A 86 9.22 2.12 6.53
C THR A 86 8.67 1.70 7.88
N SER A 87 7.49 1.06 7.88
CA SER A 87 6.88 0.47 9.09
C SER A 87 6.33 -0.90 8.77
N GLN A 88 7.00 -1.93 9.26
CA GLN A 88 6.73 -3.33 8.95
C GLN A 88 6.10 -4.04 10.15
N LEU A 89 5.31 -5.07 9.85
CA LEU A 89 4.71 -5.97 10.81
C LEU A 89 5.20 -7.38 10.50
N ILE A 90 5.96 -7.96 11.41
CA ILE A 90 6.68 -9.22 11.24
C ILE A 90 6.17 -10.23 12.27
N LEU A 91 5.84 -11.44 11.81
CA LEU A 91 5.39 -12.54 12.64
C LEU A 91 6.58 -13.44 13.03
N HIS A 92 6.86 -13.52 14.33
CA HIS A 92 7.88 -14.39 14.92
C HIS A 92 7.21 -15.47 15.78
N GLY A 93 6.70 -16.53 15.14
CA GLY A 93 6.00 -17.60 15.83
C GLY A 93 4.77 -17.08 16.58
N SER A 94 4.85 -17.00 17.91
CA SER A 94 3.80 -16.48 18.79
C SER A 94 3.91 -14.98 19.08
N ASN A 95 4.85 -14.26 18.45
CA ASN A 95 5.09 -12.83 18.67
C ASN A 95 4.85 -12.02 17.40
N LEU A 96 4.44 -10.78 17.61
CA LEU A 96 4.25 -9.75 16.61
C LEU A 96 5.29 -8.65 16.81
N GLU A 97 6.19 -8.47 15.85
CA GLU A 97 7.16 -7.38 15.84
C GLU A 97 6.69 -6.26 14.91
N PHE A 98 6.70 -5.04 15.43
CA PHE A 98 6.61 -3.81 14.67
C PHE A 98 8.01 -3.26 14.48
N LEU A 99 8.44 -3.10 13.24
CA LEU A 99 9.79 -2.66 12.89
C LEU A 99 9.70 -1.37 12.06
N SER A 100 10.33 -0.30 12.54
CA SER A 100 10.48 0.96 11.83
C SER A 100 11.94 1.20 11.51
N ILE A 101 12.25 1.49 10.25
CA ILE A 101 13.61 1.70 9.76
C ILE A 101 13.62 2.96 8.90
N GLY A 102 14.69 3.74 8.99
CA GLY A 102 14.95 4.84 8.06
C GLY A 102 16.42 5.26 8.07
N SER A 103 16.79 6.19 7.19
CA SER A 103 18.15 6.74 7.13
C SER A 103 18.16 8.19 7.57
N VAL A 104 19.05 8.53 8.50
CA VAL A 104 19.24 9.91 8.96
C VAL A 104 19.84 10.75 7.83
N ILE A 105 19.37 11.98 7.72
CA ILE A 105 19.98 13.04 6.93
C ILE A 105 20.24 14.26 7.81
N LYS A 106 21.29 15.00 7.49
CA LYS A 106 21.75 16.18 8.22
C LYS A 106 21.77 17.39 7.30
N SER A 107 21.41 18.55 7.83
CA SER A 107 21.55 19.82 7.13
C SER A 107 22.43 20.76 7.95
N ASN A 108 23.18 21.61 7.27
CA ASN A 108 23.89 22.72 7.92
C ASN A 108 22.93 23.87 8.30
N ASN A 109 21.67 23.81 7.89
CA ASN A 109 20.65 24.77 8.27
C ASN A 109 20.14 24.48 9.69
N SER A 110 20.63 25.25 10.66
CA SER A 110 20.23 25.16 12.08
C SER A 110 18.77 25.51 12.37
N GLY A 111 18.07 26.14 11.41
CA GLY A 111 16.64 26.47 11.53
C GLY A 111 15.68 25.38 11.05
N LEU A 112 16.19 24.29 10.46
CA LEU A 112 15.37 23.21 9.96
C LEU A 112 14.80 22.38 11.12
N LYS A 113 13.46 22.34 11.23
CA LYS A 113 12.80 21.43 12.17
C LYS A 113 13.03 19.98 11.75
N LEU A 114 13.27 19.12 12.73
CA LEU A 114 13.37 17.68 12.50
C LEU A 114 12.10 17.19 11.79
N PHE A 115 12.28 16.46 10.70
CA PHE A 115 11.19 15.85 9.95
C PHE A 115 11.43 14.36 9.70
N SER A 116 10.38 13.65 9.29
CA SER A 116 10.50 12.30 8.75
C SER A 116 9.68 12.15 7.47
N THR A 117 10.04 11.21 6.62
CA THR A 117 9.35 10.99 5.34
C THR A 117 9.41 9.53 4.93
N SER A 118 8.33 9.03 4.32
CA SER A 118 8.30 7.73 3.67
C SER A 118 9.07 7.72 2.34
N ALA A 119 9.36 8.89 1.78
CA ALA A 119 10.08 9.05 0.53
C ALA A 119 11.55 8.65 0.71
N ASP A 120 12.07 7.86 -0.21
CA ASP A 120 13.52 7.65 -0.35
C ASP A 120 14.22 8.96 -0.74
N GLY A 121 15.56 8.98 -0.81
CA GLY A 121 16.30 10.20 -1.12
C GLY A 121 16.02 10.80 -2.51
N GLN A 122 15.60 9.98 -3.48
CA GLN A 122 15.26 10.41 -4.84
C GLN A 122 13.84 11.05 -4.86
N GLU A 123 12.88 10.39 -4.22
CA GLU A 123 11.51 10.87 -4.07
C GLU A 123 11.45 12.12 -3.17
N LEU A 124 12.30 12.20 -2.13
CA LEU A 124 12.41 13.39 -1.29
C LEU A 124 12.96 14.59 -2.09
N TYR A 125 13.93 14.37 -2.99
CA TYR A 125 14.38 15.43 -3.89
C TYR A 125 13.24 15.98 -4.73
N ALA A 126 12.48 15.10 -5.39
CA ALA A 126 11.36 15.49 -6.25
C ALA A 126 10.29 16.27 -5.47
N GLN A 127 9.99 15.81 -4.25
CA GLN A 127 9.06 16.49 -3.34
C GLN A 127 9.50 17.91 -2.98
N LEU A 128 10.75 18.08 -2.57
CA LEU A 128 11.32 19.37 -2.20
C LEU A 128 11.40 20.31 -3.41
N ASP A 129 11.78 19.77 -4.57
CA ASP A 129 11.88 20.53 -5.81
C ASP A 129 10.52 21.04 -6.30
N ALA A 130 9.45 20.24 -6.12
CA ALA A 130 8.07 20.65 -6.39
C ALA A 130 7.51 21.65 -5.35
N GLY A 131 8.29 22.07 -4.35
CA GLY A 131 7.94 23.10 -3.38
C GLY A 131 7.19 22.60 -2.13
N TYR A 132 7.08 21.28 -1.94
CA TYR A 132 6.50 20.71 -0.73
C TYR A 132 7.56 20.55 0.37
N GLN A 133 7.18 20.86 1.61
CA GLN A 133 8.06 20.75 2.76
C GLN A 133 7.65 19.54 3.62
N PRO A 134 8.47 18.48 3.73
CA PRO A 134 8.13 17.33 4.58
C PRO A 134 8.05 17.74 6.05
N ILE A 135 7.09 17.17 6.78
CA ILE A 135 6.90 17.36 8.21
C ILE A 135 7.12 16.04 8.95
N CYS A 136 6.38 15.00 8.58
CA CYS A 136 6.53 13.69 9.24
C CYS A 136 6.10 12.53 8.35
N PHE A 137 6.63 11.35 8.68
CA PHE A 137 6.10 10.08 8.24
C PHE A 137 4.68 9.93 8.78
N ALA A 138 3.72 9.77 7.89
CA ALA A 138 2.31 9.65 8.23
C ALA A 138 1.84 8.21 7.99
N LEU A 139 0.95 7.75 8.85
CA LEU A 139 0.31 6.45 8.76
C LEU A 139 -1.18 6.54 9.11
N GLY A 140 -1.97 5.65 8.52
CA GLY A 140 -3.35 5.36 8.90
C GLY A 140 -3.61 3.87 8.74
N ASN A 141 -3.90 3.19 9.84
CA ASN A 141 -4.15 1.75 9.86
C ASN A 141 -5.60 1.44 10.24
N VAL A 142 -6.14 0.34 9.71
CA VAL A 142 -7.42 -0.26 10.13
C VAL A 142 -7.25 -1.77 10.15
N ALA A 143 -7.42 -2.39 11.31
CA ALA A 143 -7.58 -3.84 11.40
C ALA A 143 -9.04 -4.18 11.15
N TYR A 144 -9.34 -5.08 10.22
CA TYR A 144 -10.71 -5.43 9.86
C TYR A 144 -10.87 -6.91 9.60
N SER A 145 -12.10 -7.39 9.80
CA SER A 145 -12.51 -8.75 9.43
C SER A 145 -13.41 -8.69 8.21
N MET A 146 -13.25 -9.66 7.31
CA MET A 146 -14.14 -9.80 6.16
C MET A 146 -15.50 -10.41 6.53
N GLY A 147 -15.65 -10.96 7.75
CA GLY A 147 -16.94 -11.48 8.25
C GLY A 147 -17.52 -12.65 7.44
N VAL A 148 -16.75 -13.28 6.55
CA VAL A 148 -17.22 -14.34 5.63
C VAL A 148 -17.37 -15.69 6.36
N GLY A 149 -18.19 -15.72 7.41
CA GLY A 149 -18.71 -16.93 8.04
C GLY A 149 -20.04 -17.36 7.44
N ARG A 150 -20.40 -18.64 7.59
CA ARG A 150 -21.59 -19.33 7.03
C ARG A 150 -22.95 -18.60 7.19
N GLY A 151 -23.06 -17.58 8.06
CA GLY A 151 -24.32 -16.85 8.34
C GLY A 151 -24.66 -15.68 7.40
N ILE A 152 -23.68 -15.03 6.76
CA ILE A 152 -23.95 -13.85 5.90
C ILE A 152 -24.47 -14.29 4.53
N ILE A 153 -24.00 -15.42 3.97
CA ILE A 153 -24.48 -15.94 2.68
C ILE A 153 -26.00 -16.22 2.71
N GLY A 154 -26.55 -16.62 3.85
CA GLY A 154 -28.00 -16.83 4.03
C GLY A 154 -28.82 -15.54 4.18
N SER A 155 -28.17 -14.39 4.30
CA SER A 155 -28.78 -13.08 4.63
C SER A 155 -28.57 -12.02 3.53
N ILE A 156 -27.97 -12.37 2.38
CA ILE A 156 -27.68 -11.44 1.27
C ILE A 156 -29.01 -10.92 0.72
N LYS A 157 -29.34 -9.67 1.04
CA LYS A 157 -30.63 -9.06 0.67
C LYS A 157 -30.55 -8.29 -0.65
N THR A 158 -29.36 -7.91 -1.12
CA THR A 158 -29.23 -7.09 -2.33
C THR A 158 -28.10 -7.54 -3.26
N LEU A 159 -28.43 -8.41 -4.23
CA LEU A 159 -27.59 -8.63 -5.41
C LEU A 159 -28.07 -7.69 -6.52
N ARG A 160 -27.27 -6.67 -6.88
CA ARG A 160 -27.57 -5.78 -8.01
C ARG A 160 -26.56 -6.02 -9.11
N ARG A 161 -26.98 -6.63 -10.21
CA ARG A 161 -26.12 -6.97 -11.36
C ARG A 161 -24.88 -7.81 -11.01
N GLY A 162 -24.95 -8.63 -9.95
CA GLY A 162 -23.84 -9.50 -9.52
C GLY A 162 -22.95 -8.90 -8.43
N GLU A 163 -23.09 -7.61 -8.13
CA GLU A 163 -22.45 -6.96 -6.98
C GLU A 163 -23.18 -7.33 -5.68
N ILE A 164 -22.41 -7.65 -4.65
CA ILE A 164 -22.89 -7.75 -3.27
C ILE A 164 -22.49 -6.47 -2.54
N THR A 165 -23.43 -5.52 -2.51
CA THR A 165 -23.20 -4.16 -2.01
C THR A 165 -22.78 -4.14 -0.55
N GLU A 166 -23.29 -5.06 0.28
CA GLU A 166 -22.90 -5.15 1.68
C GLU A 166 -21.41 -5.46 1.85
N TYR A 167 -20.84 -6.33 1.00
CA TYR A 167 -19.40 -6.58 0.98
C TYR A 167 -18.63 -5.40 0.40
N SER A 168 -19.07 -4.84 -0.73
CA SER A 168 -18.45 -3.63 -1.31
C SER A 168 -18.32 -2.52 -0.27
N ASN A 169 -19.36 -2.30 0.54
CA ASN A 169 -19.39 -1.27 1.57
C ASN A 169 -18.35 -1.52 2.66
N ILE A 170 -18.20 -2.75 3.16
CA ILE A 170 -17.17 -3.07 4.18
C ILE A 170 -15.76 -2.69 3.68
N PHE A 171 -15.46 -3.02 2.43
CA PHE A 171 -14.16 -2.75 1.81
C PHE A 171 -13.95 -1.26 1.50
N ASN A 172 -14.98 -0.56 1.02
CA ASN A 172 -14.94 0.89 0.82
C ASN A 172 -14.78 1.63 2.16
N ASP A 173 -15.62 1.34 3.14
CA ASP A 173 -15.61 1.98 4.46
C ASP A 173 -14.26 1.79 5.16
N THR A 174 -13.69 0.59 5.10
CA THR A 174 -12.38 0.28 5.67
C THR A 174 -11.28 1.14 5.03
N ARG A 175 -11.28 1.25 3.70
CA ARG A 175 -10.28 2.03 2.96
C ARG A 175 -10.43 3.53 3.22
N HIS A 176 -11.65 4.05 3.20
CA HIS A 176 -11.92 5.45 3.51
C HIS A 176 -11.61 5.78 4.98
N LEU A 177 -11.80 4.85 5.91
CA LEU A 177 -11.40 5.01 7.29
C LEU A 177 -9.87 5.09 7.45
N ALA A 178 -9.11 4.26 6.74
CA ALA A 178 -7.65 4.34 6.72
C ALA A 178 -7.17 5.70 6.15
N LEU A 179 -7.78 6.15 5.05
CA LEU A 179 -7.49 7.46 4.45
C LEU A 179 -7.82 8.62 5.41
N LYS A 180 -8.96 8.53 6.12
CA LYS A 180 -9.34 9.52 7.14
C LYS A 180 -8.33 9.56 8.29
N ARG A 181 -7.81 8.42 8.72
CA ARG A 181 -6.80 8.34 9.79
C ARG A 181 -5.47 8.95 9.40
N ILE A 182 -4.95 8.65 8.21
CA ILE A 182 -3.71 9.28 7.77
C ILE A 182 -3.87 10.80 7.60
N LYS A 183 -5.03 11.28 7.10
CA LYS A 183 -5.37 12.71 7.08
C LYS A 183 -5.40 13.34 8.47
N ALA A 184 -6.02 12.68 9.45
CA ALA A 184 -6.04 13.15 10.83
C ALA A 184 -4.64 13.22 11.45
N HIS A 185 -3.80 12.21 11.17
CA HIS A 185 -2.40 12.17 11.60
C HIS A 185 -1.59 13.33 10.99
N ALA A 186 -1.78 13.63 9.71
CA ALA A 186 -1.14 14.77 9.05
C ALA A 186 -1.59 16.12 9.66
N LEU A 187 -2.91 16.30 9.87
CA LEU A 187 -3.44 17.53 10.45
C LEU A 187 -2.95 17.76 11.88
N ALA A 188 -2.88 16.69 12.70
CA ALA A 188 -2.35 16.76 14.06
C ALA A 188 -0.89 17.24 14.10
N ASN A 189 -0.13 17.03 13.03
CA ASN A 189 1.24 17.53 12.85
C ASN A 189 1.31 18.82 12.02
N HIS A 190 0.18 19.51 11.81
CA HIS A 190 0.08 20.78 11.06
C HIS A 190 0.47 20.69 9.56
N ALA A 191 0.42 19.49 8.98
CA ALA A 191 0.52 19.29 7.53
C ALA A 191 -0.82 19.57 6.84
N ASN A 192 -0.76 19.94 5.56
CA ASN A 192 -1.93 20.12 4.68
C ASN A 192 -1.84 19.27 3.40
N ALA A 193 -0.86 18.38 3.31
CA ALA A 193 -0.69 17.43 2.21
C ALA A 193 -0.13 16.11 2.71
N ILE A 194 -0.52 15.00 2.07
CA ILE A 194 0.12 13.69 2.23
C ILE A 194 0.44 13.16 0.83
N LEU A 195 1.72 12.97 0.59
CA LEU A 195 2.26 12.62 -0.73
C LEU A 195 2.84 11.21 -0.72
N GLY A 196 2.84 10.56 -1.89
CA GLY A 196 3.40 9.22 -2.06
C GLY A 196 2.70 8.18 -1.19
N ILE A 197 1.37 8.24 -1.08
CA ILE A 197 0.61 7.29 -0.26
C ILE A 197 0.75 5.88 -0.84
N GLN A 198 1.35 5.00 -0.05
CA GLN A 198 1.39 3.57 -0.32
C GLN A 198 0.29 2.89 0.49
N THR A 199 -0.54 2.10 -0.19
CA THR A 199 -1.63 1.33 0.43
C THR A 199 -1.29 -0.14 0.40
N THR A 200 -1.26 -0.79 1.57
CA THR A 200 -0.93 -2.20 1.73
C THR A 200 -2.00 -2.92 2.53
N ILE A 201 -2.30 -4.16 2.15
CA ILE A 201 -3.16 -5.06 2.92
C ILE A 201 -2.30 -6.18 3.47
N LEU A 202 -2.18 -6.25 4.80
CA LEU A 202 -1.36 -7.25 5.49
C LEU A 202 -2.25 -8.26 6.20
N PRO A 203 -2.30 -9.53 5.76
CA PRO A 203 -3.05 -10.56 6.46
C PRO A 203 -2.32 -10.98 7.74
N PHE A 204 -3.06 -11.10 8.84
CA PHE A 204 -2.53 -11.43 10.15
C PHE A 204 -3.57 -12.23 10.96
N SER A 205 -3.30 -13.51 11.22
CA SER A 205 -4.08 -14.37 12.14
C SER A 205 -5.62 -14.34 11.93
N GLY A 206 -6.08 -14.29 10.68
CA GLY A 206 -7.52 -14.22 10.33
C GLY A 206 -8.14 -12.81 10.35
N VAL A 207 -7.32 -11.79 10.58
CA VAL A 207 -7.63 -10.35 10.44
C VAL A 207 -6.79 -9.80 9.29
N ASN A 208 -7.27 -8.74 8.64
CA ASN A 208 -6.46 -7.99 7.68
C ASN A 208 -6.15 -6.60 8.25
N GLU A 209 -4.93 -6.12 8.09
CA GLU A 209 -4.57 -4.72 8.31
C GLU A 209 -4.56 -3.98 6.98
N MET A 210 -5.43 -2.99 6.83
CA MET A 210 -5.31 -1.95 5.82
C MET A 210 -4.36 -0.89 6.36
N LEU A 211 -3.19 -0.72 5.73
CA LEU A 211 -2.20 0.28 6.10
C LEU A 211 -2.00 1.26 4.96
N MET A 212 -2.13 2.55 5.25
CA MET A 212 -1.66 3.62 4.39
C MET A 212 -0.47 4.30 5.05
N ILE A 213 0.63 4.48 4.31
CA ILE A 213 1.79 5.27 4.72
C ILE A 213 2.09 6.34 3.69
N GLY A 214 2.65 7.47 4.10
CA GLY A 214 3.01 8.55 3.18
C GLY A 214 3.80 9.64 3.89
N THR A 215 4.07 10.73 3.17
CA THR A 215 4.78 11.88 3.73
C THR A 215 3.83 13.05 3.96
N ALA A 216 3.50 13.30 5.24
CA ALA A 216 2.79 14.51 5.63
C ALA A 216 3.69 15.72 5.41
N SER A 217 3.18 16.71 4.67
CA SER A 217 3.94 17.83 4.14
C SER A 217 3.16 19.13 4.24
N LYS A 218 3.88 20.25 4.26
CA LYS A 218 3.34 21.58 4.00
C LYS A 218 3.42 21.88 2.50
N ALA A 219 2.26 22.13 1.91
CA ALA A 219 2.09 22.75 0.60
C ALA A 219 1.83 24.26 0.81
N PRO A 220 2.80 25.14 0.57
CA PRO A 220 2.69 26.57 0.88
C PRO A 220 1.67 27.31 0.00
N PHE A 221 1.35 26.76 -1.17
CA PHE A 221 0.37 27.29 -2.12
C PHE A 221 -1.09 26.92 -1.80
N LEU A 222 -1.33 26.08 -0.77
CA LEU A 222 -2.69 25.72 -0.35
C LEU A 222 -3.14 26.52 0.87
N VAL A 223 -4.36 27.06 0.79
CA VAL A 223 -5.04 27.76 1.89
C VAL A 223 -6.22 26.91 2.35
N GLY A 224 -5.96 25.96 3.24
CA GLY A 224 -6.95 25.07 3.85
C GLY A 224 -6.71 24.94 5.36
N LYS A 225 -7.77 24.71 6.15
CA LYS A 225 -7.71 24.68 7.62
C LYS A 225 -8.28 23.40 8.27
N GLY A 226 -8.97 22.53 7.52
CA GLY A 226 -9.62 21.32 8.03
C GLY A 226 -9.01 19.99 7.54
N VAL A 227 -9.49 18.86 8.09
CA VAL A 227 -9.09 17.50 7.69
C VAL A 227 -9.42 17.24 6.21
N ASP A 228 -10.59 17.70 5.77
CA ASP A 228 -11.04 17.51 4.39
C ASP A 228 -10.21 18.32 3.38
N ASP A 229 -9.54 19.39 3.85
CA ASP A 229 -8.64 20.21 3.05
C ASP A 229 -7.23 19.61 2.90
N VAL A 230 -6.91 18.55 3.64
CA VAL A 230 -5.61 17.85 3.50
C VAL A 230 -5.61 17.11 2.17
N ILE A 231 -4.76 17.56 1.25
CA ILE A 231 -4.60 16.88 -0.04
C ILE A 231 -3.95 15.51 0.16
N THR A 232 -4.39 14.53 -0.62
CA THR A 232 -3.83 13.17 -0.60
C THR A 232 -3.51 12.70 -2.01
N SER A 233 -2.44 11.93 -2.17
CA SER A 233 -2.00 11.44 -3.47
C SER A 233 -1.26 10.11 -3.33
N ASP A 234 -1.59 9.13 -4.16
CA ASP A 234 -0.82 7.89 -4.34
C ASP A 234 0.25 7.99 -5.42
N MET A 235 0.28 9.09 -6.19
CA MET A 235 1.38 9.37 -7.11
C MET A 235 2.71 9.37 -6.35
N THR A 236 3.74 8.81 -6.97
CA THR A 236 5.09 9.01 -6.45
C THR A 236 5.44 10.50 -6.46
N ASN A 237 6.42 10.92 -5.67
CA ASN A 237 6.85 12.32 -5.68
C ASN A 237 7.48 12.70 -7.03
N ILE A 238 8.07 11.75 -7.75
CA ILE A 238 8.51 11.92 -9.15
C ILE A 238 7.32 12.17 -10.09
N GLU A 239 6.26 11.37 -10.00
CA GLU A 239 5.03 11.60 -10.78
C GLU A 239 4.39 12.95 -10.44
N MET A 240 4.33 13.29 -9.14
CA MET A 240 3.84 14.58 -8.66
C MET A 240 4.68 15.74 -9.20
N TRP A 241 6.01 15.62 -9.24
CA TRP A 241 6.90 16.61 -9.84
C TRP A 241 6.60 16.82 -11.34
N ASN A 242 6.32 15.74 -12.07
CA ASN A 242 5.94 15.83 -13.49
C ASN A 242 4.58 16.54 -13.64
N MET A 243 3.60 16.21 -12.80
CA MET A 243 2.30 16.88 -12.80
C MET A 243 2.43 18.38 -12.48
N ALA A 244 3.26 18.73 -11.50
CA ALA A 244 3.58 20.10 -11.16
C ALA A 244 4.20 20.86 -12.36
N SER A 245 5.13 20.22 -13.09
CA SER A 245 5.72 20.79 -14.32
C SER A 245 4.69 21.05 -15.42
N LEU A 246 3.60 20.26 -15.45
CA LEU A 246 2.47 20.45 -16.36
C LEU A 246 1.43 21.43 -15.82
N GLY A 247 1.64 22.04 -14.66
CA GLY A 247 0.71 22.96 -14.02
C GLY A 247 -0.51 22.25 -13.43
N TYR A 248 -0.33 21.05 -12.88
CA TYR A 248 -1.35 20.32 -12.14
C TYR A 248 -0.93 20.12 -10.68
N MET A 249 -1.92 20.12 -9.78
CA MET A 249 -1.73 19.79 -8.37
C MET A 249 -2.65 18.65 -7.95
N PRO A 250 -2.22 17.77 -7.03
CA PRO A 250 -3.09 16.77 -6.45
C PRO A 250 -4.17 17.40 -5.56
N MET A 251 -5.35 16.79 -5.58
CA MET A 251 -6.46 17.13 -4.68
C MET A 251 -6.70 16.00 -3.68
N GLN A 252 -6.93 14.77 -4.16
CA GLN A 252 -7.34 13.68 -3.30
C GLN A 252 -7.05 12.31 -3.91
N LEU A 253 -6.57 11.40 -3.06
CA LEU A 253 -6.54 9.97 -3.33
C LEU A 253 -7.97 9.42 -3.35
N LEU A 254 -8.37 8.87 -4.49
CA LEU A 254 -9.67 8.27 -4.74
C LEU A 254 -9.58 6.76 -4.72
N LEU A 255 -10.59 6.13 -4.13
CA LEU A 255 -10.68 4.69 -3.91
C LEU A 255 -12.10 4.27 -4.28
N GLY A 256 -12.24 3.25 -5.11
CA GLY A 256 -13.54 2.68 -5.47
C GLY A 256 -13.46 1.17 -5.50
N THR A 257 -14.26 0.49 -4.66
CA THR A 257 -14.30 -0.97 -4.61
C THR A 257 -15.66 -1.53 -4.91
N SER A 258 -15.68 -2.65 -5.62
CA SER A 258 -16.87 -3.44 -5.89
C SER A 258 -16.60 -4.92 -5.65
N VAL A 259 -17.48 -5.62 -4.93
CA VAL A 259 -17.36 -7.06 -4.64
C VAL A 259 -18.46 -7.83 -5.36
N TYR A 260 -18.08 -8.84 -6.12
CA TYR A 260 -18.98 -9.65 -6.93
C TYR A 260 -18.91 -11.13 -6.53
N SER A 261 -20.03 -11.85 -6.66
CA SER A 261 -20.07 -13.30 -6.45
C SER A 261 -20.09 -14.07 -7.76
N LEU A 262 -19.03 -14.84 -7.98
CA LEU A 262 -18.93 -15.82 -9.06
C LEU A 262 -19.77 -17.08 -8.80
N GLY A 263 -20.12 -17.36 -7.54
CA GLY A 263 -20.83 -18.58 -7.13
C GLY A 263 -22.35 -18.44 -7.01
N LEU A 264 -22.85 -17.25 -6.69
CA LEU A 264 -24.27 -16.98 -6.44
C LEU A 264 -25.02 -16.55 -7.71
N VAL A 265 -24.30 -16.02 -8.70
CA VAL A 265 -24.87 -15.69 -10.02
C VAL A 265 -25.03 -17.00 -10.81
N GLY A 266 -26.20 -17.63 -10.68
CA GLY A 266 -26.80 -18.41 -11.78
C GLY A 266 -26.18 -19.76 -12.17
N GLY A 267 -25.59 -20.54 -11.26
CA GLY A 267 -25.17 -21.92 -11.60
C GLY A 267 -23.85 -22.01 -12.37
N ILE A 268 -23.02 -20.96 -12.31
CA ILE A 268 -21.67 -20.90 -12.89
C ILE A 268 -20.79 -22.07 -12.41
N THR A 269 -20.96 -22.59 -11.20
CA THR A 269 -20.25 -23.80 -10.75
C THR A 269 -20.62 -25.07 -11.54
N ALA A 270 -21.80 -25.13 -12.15
CA ALA A 270 -22.20 -26.19 -13.07
C ALA A 270 -21.73 -25.92 -14.52
N ALA A 271 -21.70 -24.66 -14.96
CA ALA A 271 -21.18 -24.25 -16.27
C ALA A 271 -19.65 -24.33 -16.38
N ILE A 272 -18.91 -24.01 -15.30
CA ILE A 272 -17.45 -24.16 -15.20
C ILE A 272 -17.05 -25.64 -15.26
N LYS A 273 -17.87 -26.55 -14.69
CA LYS A 273 -17.62 -28.00 -14.76
C LYS A 273 -17.82 -28.58 -16.15
N SER A 274 -18.55 -27.91 -17.05
CA SER A 274 -18.84 -28.42 -18.41
C SER A 274 -17.97 -27.82 -19.52
N PHE A 275 -17.18 -26.77 -19.25
CA PHE A 275 -16.42 -26.04 -20.25
C PHE A 275 -14.91 -26.28 -20.14
N ALA A 276 -14.37 -27.11 -21.03
CA ALA A 276 -12.95 -27.47 -21.04
C ALA A 276 -12.06 -26.55 -21.93
N ARG A 277 -12.62 -25.74 -22.85
CA ARG A 277 -11.84 -24.94 -23.83
C ARG A 277 -12.59 -23.72 -24.40
N GLY A 278 -12.87 -22.69 -23.60
CA GLY A 278 -13.42 -21.42 -24.11
C GLY A 278 -13.44 -20.29 -23.08
N GLU A 279 -13.66 -19.05 -23.53
CA GLU A 279 -13.92 -17.91 -22.65
C GLU A 279 -15.25 -18.13 -21.91
N LEU A 280 -15.22 -18.01 -20.58
CA LEU A 280 -16.44 -18.00 -19.77
C LEU A 280 -17.08 -16.61 -19.88
N THR A 281 -17.89 -16.40 -20.91
CA THR A 281 -18.49 -15.09 -21.24
C THR A 281 -19.17 -14.41 -20.04
N GLU A 282 -19.79 -15.19 -19.15
CA GLU A 282 -20.42 -14.68 -17.92
C GLU A 282 -19.40 -14.17 -16.91
N LEU A 283 -18.30 -14.90 -16.70
CA LEU A 283 -17.22 -14.47 -15.82
C LEU A 283 -16.55 -13.21 -16.37
N SER A 284 -16.22 -13.20 -17.66
CA SER A 284 -15.66 -12.01 -18.31
C SER A 284 -16.56 -10.80 -18.12
N ARG A 285 -17.88 -10.94 -18.34
CA ARG A 285 -18.85 -9.86 -18.15
C ARG A 285 -18.90 -9.36 -16.72
N LEU A 286 -18.93 -10.25 -15.72
CA LEU A 286 -18.93 -9.84 -14.30
C LEU A 286 -17.66 -9.05 -13.94
N ILE A 287 -16.51 -9.47 -14.47
CA ILE A 287 -15.23 -8.77 -14.28
C ILE A 287 -15.26 -7.37 -14.92
N TYR A 288 -15.84 -7.24 -16.12
CA TYR A 288 -16.03 -5.94 -16.78
C TYR A 288 -16.99 -5.04 -16.01
N ASP A 289 -18.15 -5.56 -15.61
CA ASP A 289 -19.16 -4.79 -14.85
C ASP A 289 -18.60 -4.31 -13.50
N ALA A 290 -17.83 -5.16 -12.81
CA ALA A 290 -17.19 -4.79 -11.56
C ALA A 290 -16.10 -3.72 -11.73
N ARG A 291 -15.29 -3.83 -12.79
CA ARG A 291 -14.29 -2.81 -13.13
C ARG A 291 -14.93 -1.48 -13.48
N GLU A 292 -15.96 -1.49 -14.34
CA GLU A 292 -16.70 -0.30 -14.75
C GLU A 292 -17.31 0.41 -13.53
N ASN A 293 -17.90 -0.35 -12.61
CA ASN A 293 -18.47 0.20 -11.38
C ASN A 293 -17.39 0.85 -10.48
N SER A 294 -16.28 0.16 -10.23
CA SER A 294 -15.18 0.71 -9.42
C SER A 294 -14.55 1.97 -10.03
N LEU A 295 -14.42 2.03 -11.36
CA LEU A 295 -13.97 3.23 -12.08
C LEU A 295 -15.02 4.35 -12.03
N GLY A 296 -16.31 4.01 -12.13
CA GLY A 296 -17.41 4.95 -11.97
C GLY A 296 -17.38 5.66 -10.61
N ILE A 297 -17.14 4.91 -9.53
CA ILE A 297 -17.04 5.46 -8.17
C ILE A 297 -15.95 6.53 -8.07
N ILE A 298 -14.74 6.27 -8.56
CA ILE A 298 -13.67 7.27 -8.50
C ILE A 298 -13.94 8.45 -9.44
N ASN A 299 -14.54 8.23 -10.61
CA ASN A 299 -14.90 9.32 -11.52
C ASN A 299 -15.96 10.24 -10.91
N ASP A 300 -16.96 9.69 -10.23
CA ASP A 300 -17.99 10.49 -9.58
C ASP A 300 -17.47 11.23 -8.35
N ALA A 301 -16.56 10.60 -7.59
CA ALA A 301 -15.85 11.27 -6.50
C ALA A 301 -14.99 12.44 -7.00
N ALA A 302 -14.28 12.29 -8.13
CA ALA A 302 -13.49 13.34 -8.75
C ALA A 302 -14.35 14.54 -9.18
N LYS A 303 -15.49 14.28 -9.84
CA LYS A 303 -16.46 15.31 -10.22
C LYS A 303 -17.02 16.03 -8.99
N ALA A 304 -17.33 15.31 -7.93
CA ALA A 304 -17.90 15.87 -6.71
C ALA A 304 -16.97 16.87 -6.02
N ILE A 305 -15.65 16.68 -6.12
CA ILE A 305 -14.65 17.62 -5.58
C ILE A 305 -14.16 18.65 -6.61
N GLY A 306 -14.73 18.65 -7.83
CA GLY A 306 -14.36 19.59 -8.89
C GLY A 306 -12.92 19.44 -9.39
N ALA A 307 -12.44 18.20 -9.44
CA ALA A 307 -11.18 17.83 -10.09
C ALA A 307 -11.33 17.88 -11.63
N ASP A 308 -10.23 18.16 -12.31
CA ASP A 308 -10.20 18.18 -13.78
C ASP A 308 -10.00 16.76 -14.33
N ASP A 309 -9.12 15.98 -13.70
CA ASP A 309 -8.72 14.65 -14.15
C ASP A 309 -8.49 13.70 -12.95
N VAL A 310 -8.48 12.39 -13.22
CA VAL A 310 -7.96 11.35 -12.31
C VAL A 310 -6.77 10.68 -12.98
N VAL A 311 -5.60 10.75 -12.35
CA VAL A 311 -4.34 10.24 -12.92
C VAL A 311 -3.79 9.07 -12.11
N GLY A 312 -2.88 8.31 -12.73
CA GLY A 312 -2.23 7.17 -12.08
C GLY A 312 -3.18 6.03 -11.72
N VAL A 313 -4.33 5.91 -12.40
CA VAL A 313 -5.35 4.91 -12.08
C VAL A 313 -4.80 3.50 -12.20
N LYS A 314 -4.82 2.76 -11.08
CA LYS A 314 -4.46 1.34 -11.00
C LYS A 314 -5.69 0.54 -10.62
N THR A 315 -5.84 -0.64 -11.21
CA THR A 315 -6.93 -1.56 -10.89
C THR A 315 -6.38 -2.88 -10.38
N TYR A 316 -6.95 -3.38 -9.28
CA TYR A 316 -6.58 -4.63 -8.65
C TYR A 316 -7.79 -5.56 -8.56
N VAL A 317 -7.53 -6.86 -8.66
CA VAL A 317 -8.54 -7.91 -8.54
C VAL A 317 -8.08 -8.88 -7.46
N TYR A 318 -8.88 -9.03 -6.39
CA TYR A 318 -8.58 -9.92 -5.28
C TYR A 318 -9.62 -11.04 -5.18
N GLN A 319 -9.17 -12.28 -5.06
CA GLN A 319 -10.06 -13.40 -4.74
C GLN A 319 -10.19 -13.50 -3.21
N LEU A 320 -11.42 -13.33 -2.70
CA LEU A 320 -11.69 -13.28 -1.26
C LEU A 320 -12.07 -14.65 -0.66
N GLY A 321 -12.12 -15.69 -1.49
CA GLY A 321 -12.65 -17.01 -1.12
C GLY A 321 -14.17 -17.12 -1.30
N ASN A 322 -14.71 -18.34 -1.22
CA ASN A 322 -16.14 -18.63 -1.38
C ASN A 322 -16.77 -18.09 -2.69
N GLY A 323 -15.96 -17.99 -3.75
CA GLY A 323 -16.41 -17.45 -5.04
C GLY A 323 -16.64 -15.94 -5.04
N LEU A 324 -16.11 -15.19 -4.08
CA LEU A 324 -16.15 -13.72 -4.07
C LEU A 324 -14.88 -13.13 -4.71
N VAL A 325 -15.07 -12.08 -5.50
CA VAL A 325 -13.98 -11.30 -6.11
C VAL A 325 -14.19 -9.82 -5.83
N GLU A 326 -13.14 -9.17 -5.34
CA GLU A 326 -13.09 -7.72 -5.17
C GLU A 326 -12.36 -7.07 -6.35
N PHE A 327 -12.91 -5.94 -6.80
CA PHE A 327 -12.31 -5.04 -7.77
C PHE A 327 -12.04 -3.69 -7.11
N LEU A 328 -10.77 -3.33 -6.97
CA LEU A 328 -10.33 -2.02 -6.47
C LEU A 328 -9.84 -1.17 -7.62
N ALA A 329 -10.33 0.06 -7.73
CA ALA A 329 -9.72 1.14 -8.48
C ALA A 329 -9.15 2.18 -7.50
N ILE A 330 -7.92 2.62 -7.74
CA ILE A 330 -7.23 3.65 -6.96
C ILE A 330 -6.57 4.63 -7.93
N GLY A 331 -6.59 5.91 -7.60
CA GLY A 331 -5.88 6.95 -8.36
C GLY A 331 -5.99 8.31 -7.69
N THR A 332 -5.31 9.31 -8.23
CA THR A 332 -5.28 10.65 -7.65
C THR A 332 -6.05 11.64 -8.51
N ALA A 333 -7.03 12.31 -7.90
CA ALA A 333 -7.70 13.45 -8.49
C ALA A 333 -6.75 14.65 -8.57
N VAL A 334 -6.70 15.32 -9.71
CA VAL A 334 -5.82 16.48 -9.95
C VAL A 334 -6.59 17.67 -10.49
N LYS A 335 -6.02 18.86 -10.30
CA LYS A 335 -6.56 20.12 -10.80
C LYS A 335 -5.48 20.97 -11.40
N LYS A 336 -5.77 21.63 -12.51
CA LYS A 336 -4.88 22.64 -13.10
C LYS A 336 -4.68 23.77 -12.11
N SER A 337 -3.42 24.12 -11.88
CA SER A 337 -3.00 25.15 -10.96
C SER A 337 -1.69 25.77 -11.42
N SER A 338 -1.69 27.09 -11.58
CA SER A 338 -0.47 27.86 -11.82
C SER A 338 0.36 28.08 -10.55
N SER A 339 -0.14 27.64 -9.39
CA SER A 339 0.51 27.87 -8.09
C SER A 339 1.59 26.83 -7.77
N VAL A 340 1.69 25.76 -8.57
CA VAL A 340 2.69 24.71 -8.39
C VAL A 340 3.58 24.69 -9.60
N GLN A 341 4.88 24.93 -9.39
CA GLN A 341 5.93 24.85 -10.40
C GLN A 341 7.19 24.34 -9.71
N PRO A 342 7.85 23.30 -10.25
CA PRO A 342 9.11 22.86 -9.68
C PRO A 342 10.22 23.90 -9.82
N GLN A 343 11.19 23.83 -8.91
CA GLN A 343 12.35 24.72 -8.90
C GLN A 343 13.30 24.42 -10.07
N SER A 344 13.47 23.14 -10.40
CA SER A 344 14.35 22.69 -11.47
C SER A 344 13.55 22.51 -12.76
N SER A 345 14.18 22.74 -13.91
CA SER A 345 13.55 22.50 -15.22
C SER A 345 13.48 21.01 -15.61
N GLN A 346 14.31 20.18 -14.98
CA GLN A 346 14.35 18.74 -15.18
C GLN A 346 14.79 18.05 -13.89
N LEU A 347 14.30 16.83 -13.66
CA LEU A 347 14.85 15.95 -12.64
C LEU A 347 16.27 15.52 -13.03
N PRO A 348 17.20 15.39 -12.07
CA PRO A 348 18.49 14.78 -12.35
C PRO A 348 18.27 13.32 -12.75
N PRO A 349 19.08 12.75 -13.67
CA PRO A 349 18.97 11.34 -14.04
C PRO A 349 18.99 10.40 -12.83
N GLN A 350 19.75 10.76 -11.79
CA GLN A 350 19.84 10.03 -10.53
C GLN A 350 18.53 9.98 -9.77
N ALA A 351 17.57 10.88 -9.99
CA ALA A 351 16.25 10.78 -9.35
C ALA A 351 15.37 9.69 -9.98
N ILE A 352 15.59 9.36 -11.26
CA ILE A 352 14.74 8.41 -12.00
C ILE A 352 15.40 7.04 -12.22
N VAL A 353 16.72 6.93 -12.06
CA VAL A 353 17.42 5.65 -12.14
C VAL A 353 16.99 4.73 -11.00
N VAL A 354 16.72 3.47 -11.32
CA VAL A 354 16.44 2.44 -10.33
C VAL A 354 17.77 1.80 -9.89
N ASP A 355 17.94 1.67 -8.58
CA ASP A 355 19.09 0.99 -8.01
C ASP A 355 19.09 -0.49 -8.39
N LYS A 356 20.28 -1.04 -8.63
CA LYS A 356 20.45 -2.43 -9.02
C LYS A 356 20.93 -3.24 -7.84
N ASP A 357 20.21 -4.31 -7.52
CA ASP A 357 20.66 -5.27 -6.53
C ASP A 357 21.95 -5.96 -6.99
N THR A 358 22.86 -6.16 -6.06
CA THR A 358 24.12 -6.89 -6.28
C THR A 358 24.18 -8.18 -5.48
N TYR A 359 23.27 -8.35 -4.51
CA TYR A 359 23.11 -9.56 -3.73
C TYR A 359 21.84 -10.28 -4.14
N TYR A 360 21.99 -11.52 -4.61
CA TYR A 360 20.89 -12.36 -5.06
C TYR A 360 20.85 -13.63 -4.21
N ASN A 361 19.85 -13.75 -3.35
CA ASN A 361 19.65 -14.97 -2.56
C ASN A 361 18.74 -15.95 -3.30
N LEU A 362 19.35 -16.91 -4.01
CA LEU A 362 18.65 -17.94 -4.80
C LEU A 362 17.96 -19.03 -3.94
N VAL A 363 18.14 -19.02 -2.61
CA VAL A 363 17.58 -20.03 -1.68
C VAL A 363 16.20 -19.62 -1.14
N SER A 364 15.71 -18.44 -1.51
CA SER A 364 14.63 -17.73 -0.81
C SER A 364 13.18 -18.08 -1.21
N ASP A 365 12.96 -18.91 -2.24
CA ASP A 365 11.62 -19.19 -2.79
C ASP A 365 10.69 -20.03 -1.88
N TYR A 366 11.18 -20.46 -0.70
CA TYR A 366 10.43 -21.31 0.26
C TYR A 366 10.33 -20.72 1.68
N GLY A 367 10.67 -19.44 1.90
CA GLY A 367 10.59 -18.81 3.22
C GLY A 367 10.23 -17.32 3.18
N LEU A 368 9.64 -16.81 4.27
CA LEU A 368 9.39 -15.38 4.50
C LEU A 368 10.72 -14.60 4.50
N ASN A 369 11.19 -14.20 3.32
CA ASN A 369 12.29 -13.25 3.18
C ASN A 369 11.71 -11.84 3.10
N VAL A 370 11.93 -11.06 4.16
CA VAL A 370 11.67 -9.62 4.15
C VAL A 370 12.99 -8.94 3.85
N ASN A 371 13.20 -8.48 2.62
CA ASN A 371 14.30 -7.55 2.35
C ASN A 371 13.94 -6.21 2.98
N ILE A 372 14.47 -5.98 4.18
CA ILE A 372 14.19 -4.78 4.99
C ILE A 372 14.73 -3.48 4.37
N ASN A 373 15.61 -3.58 3.37
CA ASN A 373 16.20 -2.44 2.65
C ASN A 373 15.63 -2.27 1.24
N GLU A 374 14.73 -3.15 0.78
CA GLU A 374 14.02 -2.93 -0.47
C GLU A 374 12.99 -1.81 -0.24
N GLY A 375 13.42 -0.57 -0.47
CA GLY A 375 12.52 0.51 -0.85
C GLY A 375 11.91 0.11 -2.19
N SER A 376 10.84 -0.69 -2.15
CA SER A 376 10.24 -1.24 -3.36
C SER A 376 9.65 -0.08 -4.15
N LYS A 377 10.44 0.52 -5.06
CA LYS A 377 9.86 1.10 -6.28
C LYS A 377 9.14 -0.06 -6.92
N PRO A 378 7.79 -0.04 -7.04
CA PRO A 378 7.05 -1.19 -7.52
C PRO A 378 7.37 -1.41 -9.00
N ILE A 379 8.50 -2.06 -9.28
CA ILE A 379 8.68 -2.78 -10.52
C ILE A 379 7.87 -4.04 -10.33
N ASN A 380 6.83 -4.13 -11.13
CA ASN A 380 5.94 -5.25 -11.35
C ASN A 380 6.74 -6.59 -11.39
N LYS A 381 7.11 -7.14 -10.23
CA LYS A 381 7.58 -8.53 -10.12
C LYS A 381 6.32 -9.39 -10.21
N ASN A 382 5.88 -9.64 -11.44
CA ASN A 382 5.09 -10.82 -11.74
C ASN A 382 5.95 -12.04 -11.38
N VAL A 383 5.83 -12.51 -10.14
CA VAL A 383 6.33 -13.83 -9.75
C VAL A 383 5.36 -14.85 -10.36
N SER A 384 5.57 -15.15 -11.64
CA SER A 384 5.06 -16.37 -12.25
C SER A 384 6.10 -17.46 -12.00
N SER A 385 6.02 -18.13 -10.85
CA SER A 385 6.88 -19.29 -10.56
C SER A 385 6.13 -20.54 -10.07
N SER A 386 4.82 -20.65 -10.30
CA SER A 386 4.08 -21.90 -10.06
C SER A 386 3.65 -22.63 -11.33
N VAL A 387 3.64 -21.98 -12.50
CA VAL A 387 3.20 -22.63 -13.76
C VAL A 387 4.21 -23.68 -14.24
N GLY A 388 5.52 -23.42 -14.10
CA GLY A 388 6.56 -24.36 -14.49
C GLY A 388 6.60 -25.64 -13.64
N ALA A 389 6.44 -25.50 -12.32
CA ALA A 389 6.43 -26.64 -11.39
C ALA A 389 5.18 -27.52 -11.56
N VAL A 390 4.02 -26.91 -11.83
CA VAL A 390 2.77 -27.64 -12.09
C VAL A 390 2.84 -28.38 -13.42
N ILE A 391 3.41 -27.78 -14.48
CA ILE A 391 3.63 -28.46 -15.77
C ILE A 391 4.58 -29.66 -15.60
N LEU A 392 5.68 -29.51 -14.85
CA LEU A 392 6.62 -30.60 -14.60
C LEU A 392 5.96 -31.77 -13.84
N LEU A 393 5.15 -31.46 -12.81
CA LEU A 393 4.39 -32.48 -12.07
C LEU A 393 3.38 -33.21 -12.95
N ILE A 394 2.67 -32.49 -13.84
CA ILE A 394 1.74 -33.11 -14.79
C ILE A 394 2.49 -34.00 -15.78
N VAL A 395 3.64 -33.56 -16.31
CA VAL A 395 4.46 -34.37 -17.22
C VAL A 395 4.96 -35.63 -16.53
N LEU A 396 5.46 -35.52 -15.30
CA LEU A 396 5.91 -36.68 -14.51
C LEU A 396 4.76 -37.63 -14.18
N PHE A 397 3.58 -37.11 -13.86
CA PHE A 397 2.39 -37.91 -13.58
C PHE A 397 1.90 -38.67 -14.82
N VAL A 398 1.86 -38.02 -15.98
CA VAL A 398 1.52 -38.65 -17.26
C VAL A 398 2.57 -39.71 -17.64
N PHE A 399 3.86 -39.43 -17.42
CA PHE A 399 4.94 -40.38 -17.69
C PHE A 399 4.88 -41.62 -16.79
N ALA A 400 4.54 -41.43 -15.51
CA ALA A 400 4.33 -42.51 -14.56
C ALA A 400 3.12 -43.38 -14.92
N ILE A 401 1.99 -42.76 -15.29
CA ILE A 401 0.80 -43.49 -15.77
C ILE A 401 1.13 -44.29 -17.03
N TYR A 402 1.86 -43.70 -17.99
CA TYR A 402 2.27 -44.39 -19.21
C TYR A 402 3.11 -45.65 -18.90
N HIS A 403 4.05 -45.56 -17.96
CA HIS A 403 4.88 -46.71 -17.57
C HIS A 403 4.08 -47.78 -16.80
N ILE A 404 3.16 -47.38 -15.94
CA ILE A 404 2.27 -48.30 -15.23
C ILE A 404 1.40 -49.05 -16.24
N ILE A 405 0.75 -48.35 -17.17
CA ILE A 405 -0.08 -48.97 -18.21
C ILE A 405 0.77 -49.92 -19.07
N LYS A 406 1.96 -49.51 -19.51
CA LYS A 406 2.86 -50.36 -20.30
C LYS A 406 3.29 -51.63 -19.55
N ALA A 407 3.42 -51.58 -18.22
CA ALA A 407 3.74 -52.74 -17.38
C ALA A 407 2.55 -53.69 -17.14
N PHE A 408 1.31 -53.25 -17.38
CA PHE A 408 0.11 -54.10 -17.30
C PHE A 408 -0.26 -54.78 -18.63
N PHE A 409 0.28 -54.29 -19.75
CA PHE A 409 -0.03 -54.77 -21.11
C PHE A 409 1.15 -55.44 -21.84
N ASN A 410 2.25 -55.71 -21.13
CA ASN A 410 3.33 -56.62 -21.50
C ASN A 410 3.43 -57.71 -20.44
#